data_AF-A0A9W3D159-F1
#
_entry.id   AF-A0A9W3D159-F1
#
_cell.length_a   1.000
_cell.length_b   1.000
_cell.length_c   1.000
_cell.angle_alpha   90.00
_cell.angle_beta   90.00
_cell.angle_gamma   90.00
#
_symmetry.space_group_name_H-M   'P 1'
#
loop_
_entity.id
_entity.type
_entity.pdbx_description
1 polymer ?
#
loop_
_entity_poly.entity_id
_entity_poly.type
_entity_poly.pdbx_seq_one_letter_code
_entity_poly.pdbx_strand_id
1 'polypeptide(L)' 'MDNNNWRPSLPNGDPAMETGDWRAQLPPDSRQKIVNKIMETLKKHLPYSGPEGINELRRIAARFEEKIFSGAVNQTDYL' A
#
# COMPACT_ATOMS: atom_id res chain seq x y z
N MET A 1 20.62 -20.93 -45.75
CA MET A 1 19.16 -20.97 -45.95
C MET A 1 18.45 -21.36 -44.66
N ASP A 2 18.79 -20.68 -43.56
CA ASP A 2 17.93 -19.72 -42.86
C ASP A 2 16.46 -20.15 -42.63
N ASN A 3 16.30 -21.02 -41.62
CA ASN A 3 15.47 -20.83 -40.43
C ASN A 3 14.26 -19.88 -40.56
N ASN A 4 13.07 -20.43 -40.81
CA ASN A 4 11.79 -19.73 -40.61
C ASN A 4 10.70 -20.71 -40.17
N ASN A 5 10.48 -20.82 -38.86
CA ASN A 5 9.17 -21.20 -38.34
C ASN A 5 8.82 -20.25 -37.20
N TRP A 6 8.32 -19.09 -37.60
CA TRP A 6 7.75 -18.06 -36.75
C TRP A 6 6.52 -18.61 -36.04
N ARG A 7 6.73 -19.17 -34.85
CA ARG A 7 5.72 -19.13 -33.81
C ARG A 7 6.07 -17.95 -32.90
N PRO A 8 5.26 -16.88 -32.83
CA PRO A 8 5.25 -16.10 -31.62
C PRO A 8 4.68 -17.03 -30.55
N SER A 9 5.58 -17.63 -29.78
CA SER A 9 5.27 -18.16 -28.47
C SER A 9 4.47 -17.08 -27.76
N LEU A 10 3.25 -17.43 -27.36
CA LEU A 10 2.42 -16.64 -26.47
C LEU A 10 3.32 -15.96 -25.43
N PRO A 11 3.23 -14.62 -25.22
CA PRO A 11 3.50 -14.16 -23.88
C PRO A 11 2.43 -14.83 -23.03
N ASN A 12 2.83 -15.91 -22.37
CA ASN A 12 2.25 -16.35 -21.12
C ASN A 12 2.47 -15.18 -20.16
N GLY A 13 1.70 -14.13 -20.37
CA GLY A 13 1.74 -12.90 -19.62
C GLY A 13 1.06 -13.23 -18.32
N ASP A 14 1.88 -13.38 -17.30
CA ASP A 14 1.55 -13.21 -15.90
C ASP A 14 0.31 -12.30 -15.70
N PRO A 15 -0.46 -12.48 -14.62
CA PRO A 15 -1.46 -11.49 -14.18
C PRO A 15 -0.85 -10.10 -13.83
N ALA A 16 0.42 -9.86 -14.17
CA ALA A 16 1.13 -8.59 -14.05
C ALA A 16 0.63 -7.50 -15.03
N MET A 17 -0.45 -7.74 -15.78
CA MET A 17 -1.01 -6.76 -16.73
C MET A 17 -2.04 -5.79 -16.12
N GLU A 18 -2.24 -5.80 -14.79
CA GLU A 18 -3.02 -4.78 -14.07
C GLU A 18 -2.18 -3.86 -13.15
N THR A 19 -0.85 -3.97 -13.16
CA THR A 19 -0.01 -3.17 -12.25
C THR A 19 0.48 -1.89 -12.90
N GLY A 20 -0.46 -1.10 -13.45
CA GLY A 20 -0.23 0.36 -13.41
C GLY A 20 0.04 0.70 -11.94
N ASP A 21 1.12 1.43 -11.66
CA ASP A 21 1.60 1.70 -10.29
C ASP A 21 0.41 1.89 -9.33
N TRP A 22 0.11 0.88 -8.51
CA TRP A 22 -1.14 0.84 -7.73
C TRP A 22 -1.22 2.02 -6.77
N ARG A 23 -0.05 2.57 -6.42
CA ARG A 23 0.13 3.79 -5.66
C ARG A 23 -0.41 5.02 -6.41
N ALA A 24 -0.25 5.08 -7.73
CA ALA A 24 -0.84 6.10 -8.60
C ALA A 24 -2.36 5.94 -8.80
N GLN A 25 -2.90 4.75 -8.57
CA GLN A 25 -4.34 4.48 -8.65
C GLN A 25 -5.08 4.76 -7.34
N LEU A 26 -4.36 4.92 -6.22
CA LEU A 26 -4.97 5.18 -4.93
C LEU A 26 -5.50 6.62 -4.82
N PRO A 27 -6.76 6.79 -4.39
CA PRO A 27 -7.26 8.10 -4.01
C PRO A 27 -6.39 8.73 -2.92
N PRO A 28 -6.16 10.06 -2.95
CA PRO A 28 -5.38 10.75 -1.92
C PRO A 28 -5.99 10.56 -0.52
N ASP A 29 -7.31 10.46 -0.42
CA ASP A 29 -8.02 10.19 0.83
C ASP A 29 -7.82 8.77 1.37
N SER A 30 -7.47 7.79 0.54
CA SER A 30 -7.33 6.39 0.99
C SER A 30 -6.19 6.25 2.00
N ARG A 31 -5.05 6.91 1.75
CA ARG A 31 -3.92 6.92 2.68
C ARG A 31 -4.33 7.53 4.03
N GLN A 32 -5.04 8.66 4.00
CA GLN A 32 -5.50 9.32 5.23
C GLN A 32 -6.51 8.45 6.00
N LYS A 33 -7.40 7.72 5.31
CA LYS A 33 -8.33 6.78 5.94
C LYS A 33 -7.60 5.65 6.66
N ILE A 34 -6.51 5.14 6.09
CA ILE A 34 -5.69 4.08 6.71
C ILE A 34 -4.96 4.62 7.93
N VAL A 35 -4.34 5.80 7.84
CA VAL A 35 -3.74 6.48 9.01
C VAL A 35 -4.78 6.66 10.12
N ASN A 36 -6.01 7.08 9.78
CA ASN A 36 -7.08 7.24 10.76
C ASN A 36 -7.48 5.91 11.41
N LYS A 37 -7.64 4.83 10.63
CA LYS A 37 -7.91 3.47 11.17
C LYS A 37 -6.81 2.98 12.12
N ILE A 38 -5.54 3.18 11.74
CA ILE A 38 -4.39 2.85 12.59
C ILE A 38 -4.45 3.70 13.86
N MET A 39 -4.70 5.00 13.76
CA MET A 39 -4.82 5.90 14.90
C MET A 39 -5.96 5.52 15.85
N GLU A 40 -7.13 5.14 15.33
CA GLU A 40 -8.25 4.65 16.13
C GLU A 40 -7.90 3.35 16.87
N THR A 41 -7.18 2.45 16.20
CA THR A 41 -6.68 1.20 16.80
C THR A 41 -5.69 1.52 17.92
N LEU A 42 -4.72 2.39 17.66
CA LEU A 42 -3.75 2.82 18.67
C LEU A 42 -4.45 3.46 19.88
N LYS A 43 -5.44 4.34 19.69
CA LYS A 43 -6.20 4.96 20.79
C LYS A 43 -6.99 3.95 21.62
N LYS A 44 -7.48 2.87 21.00
CA LYS A 44 -8.23 1.81 21.70
C LYS A 44 -7.33 0.91 22.55
N HIS A 45 -6.09 0.72 22.13
CA HIS A 45 -5.18 -0.24 22.75
C HIS A 45 -4.08 0.39 23.60
N LEU A 46 -3.74 1.66 23.39
CA LEU A 46 -2.66 2.36 24.08
C LEU A 46 -3.22 3.45 24.98
N PRO A 47 -2.85 3.47 26.28
CA PRO A 47 -3.08 4.64 27.10
C PRO A 47 -2.25 5.81 26.56
N TYR A 48 -2.84 6.99 26.44
CA TYR A 48 -2.18 8.19 25.97
C TYR A 48 -2.39 9.36 26.94
N SER A 49 -1.31 10.10 27.19
CA SER A 49 -1.32 11.23 28.12
C SER A 49 -1.70 12.52 27.40
N GLY A 50 -2.99 12.85 27.39
CA GLY A 50 -3.48 14.14 26.91
C GLY A 50 -3.10 14.46 25.44
N PRO A 51 -2.97 15.75 25.07
CA PRO A 51 -2.73 16.17 23.69
C PRO A 51 -1.35 15.75 23.14
N GLU A 52 -0.34 15.59 23.99
CA GLU A 52 0.99 15.08 23.57
C GLU A 52 0.92 13.62 23.15
N GLY A 53 0.25 12.78 23.94
CA GLY A 53 0.03 11.38 23.58
C GLY A 53 -0.71 11.22 22.25
N ILE A 54 -1.73 12.06 21.99
CA ILE A 54 -2.45 12.04 20.70
C ILE A 54 -1.51 12.40 19.53
N ASN A 55 -0.60 13.36 19.72
CA ASN A 55 0.38 13.72 18.70
C ASN A 55 1.37 12.58 18.43
N GLU A 56 1.80 11.88 19.48
CA GLU A 56 2.67 10.71 19.35
C GLU A 56 1.97 9.56 18.62
N LEU A 57 0.71 9.23 18.99
CA LEU A 57 -0.09 8.22 18.29
C LEU A 57 -0.27 8.57 16.81
N ARG A 58 -0.49 9.85 16.48
CA ARG A 58 -0.57 10.30 15.09
C ARG A 58 0.74 10.07 14.34
N ARG A 59 1.87 10.40 14.96
CA ARG A 59 3.20 10.20 14.36
C ARG A 59 3.50 8.72 14.15
N ILE A 60 3.10 7.88 15.09
CA ILE A 60 3.20 6.43 14.99
C ILE A 60 2.32 5.91 13.84
N ALA A 61 1.04 6.32 13.79
CA ALA A 61 0.12 5.90 12.75
C ALA A 61 0.62 6.24 11.33
N ALA A 62 1.13 7.46 11.13
CA ALA A 62 1.71 7.89 9.86
C ALA A 62 2.94 7.04 9.47
N ARG A 63 3.83 6.74 10.43
CA ARG A 63 5.01 5.88 10.17
C ARG A 63 4.63 4.44 9.84
N PHE A 64 3.59 3.90 10.48
CA PHE A 64 3.09 2.57 10.16
C PHE A 64 2.55 2.53 8.73
N GLU A 65 1.68 3.48 8.38
CA GLU A 65 1.13 3.58 7.04
C GLU A 65 2.24 3.75 5.99
N GLU A 66 3.22 4.62 6.21
CA GLU A 66 4.32 4.83 5.26
C GLU A 66 5.16 3.57 5.04
N LYS A 67 5.39 2.78 6.11
CA LYS A 67 6.08 1.49 6.01
C LYS A 67 5.29 0.48 5.18
N ILE A 68 3.98 0.38 5.42
CA ILE A 68 3.10 -0.53 4.67
C ILE A 68 3.00 -0.06 3.21
N PHE A 69 2.82 1.23 2.97
CA PHE A 69 2.77 1.82 1.63
C PHE A 69 4.05 1.56 0.83
N SER A 70 5.21 1.63 1.48
CA SER A 70 6.51 1.39 0.84
C SER A 70 6.80 -0.10 0.65
N GLY A 71 6.34 -0.96 1.57
CA GLY A 71 6.56 -2.40 1.52
C GLY A 71 5.58 -3.17 0.62
N ALA A 72 4.38 -2.63 0.41
CA ALA A 72 3.33 -3.31 -0.32
C ALA A 72 3.66 -3.46 -1.81
N VAL A 73 3.43 -4.66 -2.33
CA VAL A 73 3.67 -5.00 -3.75
C VAL A 73 2.44 -4.72 -4.60
N ASN A 74 1.25 -4.75 -4.01
CA ASN A 74 -0.03 -4.51 -4.67
C ASN A 74 -1.02 -3.79 -3.74
N GLN A 75 -2.15 -3.31 -4.29
CA GLN A 75 -3.16 -2.58 -3.54
C GLN A 75 -3.79 -3.41 -2.41
N THR A 76 -3.99 -4.71 -2.63
CA THR A 76 -4.59 -5.61 -1.64
C THR A 76 -3.67 -5.84 -0.44
N ASP A 77 -2.36 -5.85 -0.65
CA ASP A 77 -1.36 -5.95 0.42
C ASP A 77 -1.31 -4.68 1.30
N TYR A 78 -1.73 -3.55 0.74
CA TYR A 78 -1.75 -2.26 1.42
C TYR A 78 -3.05 -1.96 2.20
N LEU A 79 -4.19 -2.50 1.78
CA LEU A 79 -5.54 -2.19 2.31
C LEU A 79 -6.02 -3.14 3.40
#